data_AF-U6RTK4-F1
#
_entry.id   AF-U6RTK4-F1
#
_cell.length_a   1.000
_cell.length_b   1.000
_cell.length_c   1.000
_cell.angle_alpha   90.00
_cell.angle_beta   90.00
_cell.angle_gamma   90.00
#
_symmetry.space_group_name_H-M   'P 1'
#
loop_
_entity.id
_entity.type
_entity.pdbx_description
1 polymer ?
#
loop_
_entity_poly.entity_id
_entity_poly.type
_entity_poly.pdbx_seq_one_letter_code
_entity_poly.pdbx_strand_id
1 'polypeptide(L)'
;MKQLFLILFFTTIVVESFSQSGYVSLKECNNDTLKYMEVNFITHKDRYINQPFSKFTNEFELDIYLKRPFNGRIPDKSKFWGASMTYVMEDYYYWRDKRPLYFIYVEFERPYLKGPEDTRFMIKKGMPNLYRSLFKDQVIKDLEIRLVENDPRSWKEVDRY
;
A
#
# COMPACT_ATOMS: atom_id res chain seq x y z
N MET A 1 -35.93 54.63 0.25
CA MET A 1 -35.50 53.40 -0.45
C MET A 1 -34.04 53.16 -0.12
N LYS A 2 -33.71 52.16 0.70
CA LYS A 2 -32.32 51.82 1.06
C LYS A 2 -31.84 50.75 0.09
N GLN A 3 -30.83 51.06 -0.73
CA GLN A 3 -30.18 50.09 -1.60
C GLN A 3 -29.30 49.17 -0.75
N LEU A 4 -29.63 47.87 -0.71
CA LEU A 4 -28.72 46.85 -0.20
C LEU A 4 -27.67 46.56 -1.26
N PHE A 5 -26.40 46.81 -0.95
CA PHE A 5 -25.28 46.26 -1.71
C PHE A 5 -24.89 44.92 -1.07
N LEU A 6 -25.11 43.82 -1.80
CA LEU A 6 -24.65 42.50 -1.42
C LEU A 6 -23.32 42.24 -2.15
N ILE A 7 -22.21 42.33 -1.43
CA ILE A 7 -20.89 41.98 -1.98
C ILE A 7 -20.63 40.51 -1.67
N LEU A 8 -20.79 39.65 -2.68
CA LEU A 8 -20.37 38.25 -2.64
C LEU A 8 -18.87 38.16 -2.92
N PHE A 9 -18.07 37.97 -1.87
CA PHE A 9 -16.68 37.53 -2.02
C PHE A 9 -16.68 36.04 -2.36
N PHE A 10 -16.61 35.70 -3.65
CA PHE A 10 -16.16 34.38 -4.07
C PHE A 10 -14.65 34.32 -3.91
N THR A 11 -14.17 33.91 -2.74
CA THR A 11 -12.82 33.37 -2.63
C THR A 11 -12.82 32.05 -3.39
N THR A 12 -12.36 32.06 -4.63
CA THR A 12 -11.93 30.85 -5.32
C THR A 12 -10.73 30.33 -4.56
N ILE A 13 -10.96 29.55 -3.51
CA ILE A 13 -9.97 28.59 -3.06
C ILE A 13 -9.83 27.66 -4.27
N VAL A 14 -8.74 27.84 -5.02
CA VAL A 14 -8.24 26.78 -5.89
C VAL A 14 -7.81 25.69 -4.93
N VAL A 15 -8.77 24.90 -4.47
CA VAL A 15 -8.47 23.53 -4.10
C VAL A 15 -8.01 22.97 -5.43
N GLU A 16 -6.71 22.74 -5.57
CA GLU A 16 -6.22 21.90 -6.64
C GLU A 16 -7.02 20.61 -6.53
N SER A 17 -8.04 20.51 -7.36
CA SER A 17 -8.89 19.36 -7.48
C SER A 17 -8.04 18.30 -8.15
N PHE A 18 -7.14 17.66 -7.39
CA PHE A 18 -6.55 16.37 -7.72
C PHE A 18 -7.61 15.25 -7.70
N SER A 19 -8.88 15.60 -7.55
CA SER A 19 -10.01 14.73 -7.80
C SER A 19 -10.33 14.67 -9.30
N GLN A 20 -9.51 13.95 -10.08
CA GLN A 20 -10.00 13.12 -11.20
C GLN A 20 -8.94 12.32 -11.98
N SER A 21 -7.64 12.48 -11.72
CA SER A 21 -6.62 11.54 -12.21
C SER A 21 -6.01 10.80 -11.03
N GLY A 22 -6.74 9.80 -10.50
CA GLY A 22 -6.45 9.21 -9.19
C GLY A 22 -5.03 8.66 -9.02
N TYR A 23 -4.35 8.31 -10.10
CA TYR A 23 -2.98 7.80 -10.11
C TYR A 23 -2.02 8.81 -10.75
N VAL A 24 -0.83 8.96 -10.17
CA VAL A 24 0.28 9.79 -10.68
C VAL A 24 1.49 8.89 -10.93
N SER A 25 2.03 8.90 -12.15
CA SER A 25 3.18 8.05 -12.48
C SER A 25 4.45 8.45 -11.73
N LEU A 26 5.42 7.53 -11.67
CA LEU A 26 6.73 7.83 -11.09
C LEU A 26 7.45 8.93 -11.89
N LYS A 27 7.28 8.93 -13.21
CA LYS A 27 7.82 9.97 -14.09
C LYS A 27 7.24 11.36 -13.79
N GLU A 28 5.94 11.45 -13.55
CA GLU A 28 5.28 12.70 -13.13
C GLU A 28 5.74 13.16 -11.73
N CYS A 29 6.21 12.23 -10.91
CA CYS A 29 6.90 12.52 -9.65
C CYS A 29 8.39 12.87 -9.83
N ASN A 30 8.88 13.13 -11.04
CA ASN A 30 10.31 13.34 -11.34
C ASN A 30 11.22 12.18 -10.88
N ASN A 31 10.68 10.95 -10.89
CA ASN A 31 11.32 9.75 -10.33
C ASN A 31 11.57 9.80 -8.82
N ASP A 32 10.91 10.69 -8.09
CA ASP A 32 10.90 10.70 -6.64
C ASP A 32 9.95 9.61 -6.11
N THR A 33 10.53 8.53 -5.62
CA THR A 33 9.80 7.38 -5.09
C THR A 33 9.07 7.68 -3.79
N LEU A 34 9.57 8.61 -2.96
CA LEU A 34 8.90 8.98 -1.71
C LEU A 34 7.62 9.75 -2.03
N LYS A 35 7.75 10.76 -2.90
CA LYS A 35 6.59 11.52 -3.39
C LYS A 35 5.59 10.61 -4.10
N TYR A 36 6.06 9.70 -4.95
CA TYR A 36 5.21 8.72 -5.63
C TYR A 36 4.40 7.86 -4.64
N MET A 37 5.05 7.37 -3.58
CA MET A 37 4.38 6.57 -2.54
C MET A 37 3.36 7.38 -1.75
N GLU A 38 3.73 8.61 -1.38
CA GLU A 38 2.89 9.55 -0.66
C GLU A 38 1.61 9.86 -1.45
N VAL A 39 1.76 10.33 -2.70
CA VAL A 39 0.61 10.76 -3.50
C VAL A 39 -0.28 9.61 -3.92
N ASN A 40 0.25 8.42 -4.26
CA ASN A 40 -0.60 7.34 -4.75
C ASN A 40 -1.19 6.48 -3.64
N PHE A 41 -0.37 6.06 -2.67
CA PHE A 41 -0.74 4.97 -1.77
C PHE A 41 -1.01 5.40 -0.33
N ILE A 42 -0.47 6.55 0.11
CA ILE A 42 -0.69 7.06 1.47
C ILE A 42 -1.87 8.03 1.49
N THR A 43 -1.78 9.11 0.71
CA THR A 43 -2.81 10.17 0.66
C THR A 43 -4.13 9.65 0.11
N HIS A 44 -4.09 8.76 -0.88
CA HIS A 44 -5.28 8.20 -1.54
C HIS A 44 -5.46 6.70 -1.24
N LYS A 45 -5.17 6.28 -0.01
CA LYS A 45 -5.26 4.87 0.41
C LYS A 45 -6.68 4.29 0.31
N ASP A 46 -7.68 5.15 0.44
CA ASP A 46 -9.11 4.82 0.39
C ASP A 46 -9.51 4.18 -0.95
N ARG A 47 -8.81 4.53 -2.04
CA ARG A 47 -9.03 3.93 -3.37
C ARG A 47 -8.81 2.42 -3.43
N TYR A 48 -8.11 1.87 -2.45
CA TYR A 48 -7.76 0.45 -2.37
C TYR A 48 -8.57 -0.30 -1.31
N ILE A 49 -9.20 0.40 -0.36
CA ILE A 49 -10.06 -0.23 0.64
C ILE A 49 -11.31 -0.79 -0.05
N ASN A 50 -11.75 -1.98 0.36
CA ASN A 50 -12.82 -2.75 -0.26
C ASN A 50 -12.56 -3.12 -1.73
N GLN A 51 -11.31 -3.09 -2.18
CA GLN A 51 -10.90 -3.51 -3.52
C GLN A 51 -10.08 -4.79 -3.46
N PRO A 52 -10.03 -5.56 -4.56
CA PRO A 52 -9.11 -6.69 -4.66
C PRO A 52 -7.66 -6.24 -4.52
N PHE A 53 -6.84 -7.04 -3.84
CA PHE A 53 -5.41 -6.78 -3.66
C PHE A 53 -4.64 -6.60 -4.97
N SER A 54 -5.10 -7.21 -6.06
CA SER A 54 -4.56 -6.97 -7.39
C SER A 54 -4.67 -5.52 -7.83
N LYS A 55 -5.73 -4.77 -7.49
CA LYS A 55 -5.84 -3.35 -7.83
C LYS A 55 -4.68 -2.56 -7.22
N PHE A 56 -4.43 -2.76 -5.94
CA PHE A 56 -3.33 -2.13 -5.21
C PHE A 56 -1.96 -2.51 -5.79
N THR A 57 -1.70 -3.81 -5.95
CA THR A 57 -0.40 -4.31 -6.41
C THR A 57 -0.11 -4.06 -7.89
N ASN A 58 -1.13 -3.83 -8.72
CA ASN A 58 -0.97 -3.54 -10.14
C ASN A 58 -0.63 -2.09 -10.44
N GLU A 59 -0.90 -1.16 -9.51
CA GLU A 59 -0.58 0.26 -9.71
C GLU A 59 0.89 0.59 -9.38
N PHE A 60 1.64 -0.31 -8.75
CA PHE A 60 3.06 -0.09 -8.53
C PHE A 60 3.85 -0.12 -9.84
N GLU A 61 4.56 0.97 -10.14
CA GLU A 61 5.50 1.07 -11.27
C GLU A 61 6.87 0.45 -10.97
N LEU A 62 7.19 0.22 -9.69
CA LEU A 62 8.40 -0.48 -9.26
C LEU A 62 8.05 -1.82 -8.60
N ASP A 63 9.05 -2.69 -8.53
CA ASP A 63 8.89 -4.00 -7.90
C ASP A 63 8.57 -3.87 -6.40
N ILE A 64 7.53 -4.61 -5.98
CA ILE A 64 7.16 -4.80 -4.59
C ILE A 64 7.58 -6.20 -4.13
N TYR A 65 8.31 -6.26 -3.02
CA TYR A 65 8.73 -7.53 -2.44
C TYR A 65 7.80 -7.89 -1.30
N LEU A 66 6.94 -8.89 -1.53
CA LEU A 66 6.11 -9.40 -0.44
C LEU A 66 7.00 -10.21 0.52
N LYS A 67 7.04 -9.77 1.78
CA LYS A 67 7.91 -10.35 2.82
C LYS A 67 7.26 -11.56 3.46
N ARG A 68 6.05 -11.41 4.00
CA ARG A 68 5.43 -12.47 4.80
C ARG A 68 3.91 -12.34 4.91
N PRO A 69 3.15 -13.44 4.76
CA PRO A 69 1.73 -13.48 5.11
C PRO A 69 1.52 -13.71 6.62
N PHE A 70 0.41 -13.20 7.15
CA PHE A 70 0.06 -13.27 8.58
C PHE A 70 -1.11 -14.24 8.81
N ASN A 71 -1.00 -15.16 9.78
CA ASN A 71 -2.06 -16.09 10.18
C ASN A 71 -2.35 -16.00 11.70
N GLY A 72 -3.12 -16.94 12.26
CA GLY A 72 -3.34 -17.05 13.71
C GLY A 72 -4.53 -16.26 14.26
N ARG A 73 -5.28 -15.54 13.40
CA ARG A 73 -6.46 -14.76 13.79
C ARG A 73 -7.74 -15.58 13.64
N ILE A 74 -8.70 -15.38 14.54
CA ILE A 74 -10.05 -15.99 14.45
C ILE A 74 -10.86 -15.43 13.27
N PRO A 75 -11.90 -16.13 12.75
CA PRO A 75 -12.42 -17.42 13.20
C PRO A 75 -11.57 -18.63 12.78
N ASP A 76 -10.80 -18.51 11.71
CA ASP A 76 -9.94 -19.60 11.20
C ASP A 76 -8.47 -19.20 11.26
N LYS A 77 -7.78 -19.71 12.29
CA LYS A 77 -6.36 -19.42 12.54
C LYS A 77 -5.43 -19.99 11.48
N SER A 78 -5.89 -20.93 10.66
CA SER A 78 -5.09 -21.55 9.59
C SER A 78 -4.98 -20.64 8.36
N LYS A 79 -5.88 -19.66 8.22
CA LYS A 79 -5.93 -18.76 7.08
C LYS A 79 -5.10 -17.51 7.30
N PHE A 80 -4.64 -16.94 6.20
CA PHE A 80 -3.92 -15.69 6.19
C PHE A 80 -4.90 -14.52 6.31
N TRP A 81 -4.78 -13.74 7.38
CA TRP A 81 -5.59 -12.54 7.60
C TRP A 81 -4.97 -11.27 7.02
N GLY A 82 -3.69 -11.33 6.63
CA GLY A 82 -2.98 -10.19 6.07
C GLY A 82 -1.64 -10.56 5.45
N ALA A 83 -0.92 -9.57 4.97
CA ALA A 83 0.45 -9.72 4.46
C ALA A 83 1.27 -8.43 4.65
N SER A 84 2.59 -8.59 4.78
CA SER A 84 3.56 -7.50 4.69
C SER A 84 4.30 -7.54 3.36
N MET A 85 4.56 -6.37 2.82
CA MET A 85 5.47 -6.16 1.70
C MET A 85 6.37 -4.97 2.00
N THR A 86 7.45 -4.88 1.24
CA THR A 86 8.31 -3.71 1.22
C THR A 86 8.37 -3.15 -0.18
N TYR A 87 8.21 -1.84 -0.27
CA TYR A 87 8.47 -1.10 -1.49
C TYR A 87 9.89 -0.55 -1.40
N VAL A 88 10.79 -1.09 -2.23
CA VAL A 88 12.21 -0.78 -2.19
C VAL A 88 12.65 -0.20 -3.53
N MET A 89 13.46 0.86 -3.49
CA MET A 89 14.49 1.03 -4.52
C MET A 89 15.55 -0.05 -4.28
N GLU A 90 15.29 -1.27 -4.74
CA GLU A 90 16.20 -2.43 -4.67
C GLU A 90 16.63 -2.85 -3.24
N ASP A 91 16.01 -3.92 -2.69
CA ASP A 91 16.25 -4.51 -1.34
C ASP A 91 17.75 -4.61 -0.97
N TYR A 92 18.61 -4.92 -1.95
CA TYR A 92 20.06 -5.03 -1.79
C TYR A 92 20.74 -3.71 -1.38
N TYR A 93 20.25 -2.58 -1.90
CA TYR A 93 20.84 -1.26 -1.67
C TYR A 93 20.28 -0.60 -0.40
N TYR A 94 19.17 -1.07 0.16
CA TYR A 94 18.77 -0.66 1.51
C TYR A 94 19.83 -1.08 2.54
N TRP A 95 20.17 -2.38 2.54
CA TRP A 95 21.11 -2.94 3.51
C TRP A 95 22.52 -2.40 3.36
N ARG A 96 22.91 -1.99 2.14
CA ARG A 96 24.22 -1.42 1.83
C ARG A 96 24.27 0.11 1.99
N ASP A 97 23.29 0.81 1.42
CA ASP A 97 23.32 2.27 1.22
C ASP A 97 22.34 3.02 2.12
N LYS A 98 21.66 2.32 3.04
CA LYS A 98 20.83 2.94 4.08
C LYS A 98 19.66 3.81 3.57
N ARG A 99 19.22 3.59 2.33
CA ARG A 99 18.11 4.37 1.71
C ARG A 99 16.81 4.19 2.49
N PRO A 100 15.84 5.11 2.46
CA PRO A 100 14.54 4.89 3.10
C PRO A 100 13.76 3.73 2.49
N LEU A 101 12.93 3.06 3.30
CA LEU A 101 12.10 1.93 2.88
C LEU A 101 10.67 2.10 3.36
N TYR A 102 9.69 1.78 2.51
CA TYR A 102 8.30 1.65 2.97
C TYR A 102 8.00 0.20 3.33
N PHE A 103 7.56 -0.01 4.58
CA PHE A 103 6.84 -1.21 4.98
C PHE A 103 5.36 -1.00 4.74
N ILE A 104 4.72 -1.97 4.10
CA ILE A 104 3.31 -1.94 3.77
C ILE A 104 2.68 -3.19 4.40
N TYR A 105 1.71 -2.97 5.27
CA TYR A 105 0.91 -3.99 5.92
C TYR A 105 -0.49 -3.93 5.36
N VAL A 106 -0.97 -5.08 4.90
CA VAL A 106 -2.32 -5.23 4.34
C VAL A 106 -3.11 -6.15 5.25
N GLU A 107 -4.23 -5.65 5.76
CA GLU A 107 -5.25 -6.48 6.39
C GLU A 107 -6.32 -6.83 5.35
N PHE A 108 -6.70 -8.10 5.29
CA PHE A 108 -7.72 -8.59 4.38
C PHE A 108 -9.11 -8.62 5.03
N GLU A 109 -10.13 -8.41 4.21
CA GLU A 109 -11.53 -8.57 4.62
C GLU A 109 -11.89 -10.06 4.71
N ARG A 110 -12.81 -10.39 5.61
CA ARG A 110 -13.32 -11.76 5.71
C ARG A 110 -14.29 -12.06 4.56
N PRO A 111 -14.41 -13.32 4.12
CA PRO A 111 -13.66 -14.49 4.59
C PRO A 111 -12.21 -14.53 4.06
N TYR A 112 -11.29 -15.06 4.86
CA TYR A 112 -9.90 -15.26 4.47
C TYR A 112 -9.79 -16.48 3.53
N LEU A 113 -9.36 -16.25 2.29
CA LEU A 113 -9.45 -17.26 1.24
C LEU A 113 -8.24 -18.21 1.26
N LYS A 114 -7.07 -17.69 1.62
CA LYS A 114 -5.78 -18.37 1.44
C LYS A 114 -5.13 -18.78 2.75
N GLY A 115 -4.38 -19.87 2.72
CA GLY A 115 -3.57 -20.35 3.85
C GLY A 115 -2.25 -21.00 3.40
N PRO A 116 -1.50 -21.59 4.34
CA PRO A 116 -0.20 -22.19 4.07
C PRO A 116 -0.22 -23.27 2.98
N GLU A 117 -1.29 -24.06 2.88
CA GLU A 117 -1.44 -25.09 1.83
C GLU A 117 -1.43 -24.49 0.42
N ASP A 118 -2.13 -23.37 0.21
CA ASP A 118 -2.16 -22.66 -1.07
C ASP A 118 -0.77 -22.17 -1.47
N THR A 119 0.02 -21.71 -0.48
CA THR A 119 1.40 -21.28 -0.69
C THR A 119 2.27 -22.45 -1.14
N ARG A 120 2.19 -23.59 -0.44
CA ARG A 120 2.96 -24.81 -0.79
C ARG A 120 2.58 -25.32 -2.18
N PHE A 121 1.31 -25.29 -2.55
CA PHE A 121 0.84 -25.68 -3.88
C PHE A 121 1.44 -24.78 -4.98
N MET A 122 1.41 -23.47 -4.77
CA MET A 122 1.92 -22.49 -5.75
C MET A 122 3.45 -22.53 -5.87
N ILE A 123 4.18 -22.74 -4.77
CA ILE A 123 5.63 -22.98 -4.78
C ILE A 123 5.97 -24.22 -5.62
N LYS A 124 5.25 -25.33 -5.43
CA LYS A 124 5.44 -26.54 -6.23
C LYS A 124 5.21 -26.31 -7.73
N LYS A 125 4.37 -25.35 -8.09
CA LYS A 125 4.12 -24.94 -9.48
C LYS A 125 5.13 -23.92 -10.02
N GLY A 126 6.11 -23.49 -9.22
CA GLY A 126 7.10 -22.49 -9.64
C GLY A 126 6.48 -21.13 -9.96
N MET A 127 5.41 -20.74 -9.25
CA MET A 127 4.69 -19.51 -9.58
C MET A 127 5.56 -18.27 -9.31
N PRO A 128 5.85 -17.41 -10.32
CA PRO A 128 6.52 -16.14 -10.11
C PRO A 128 5.61 -15.18 -9.35
N ASN A 129 6.18 -14.26 -8.57
CA ASN A 129 5.42 -13.30 -7.75
C ASN A 129 4.36 -13.98 -6.88
N LEU A 130 4.73 -15.14 -6.31
CA LEU A 130 3.90 -16.08 -5.55
C LEU A 130 2.77 -15.40 -4.77
N TYR A 131 3.12 -14.43 -3.93
CA TYR A 131 2.15 -13.82 -3.03
C TYR A 131 1.22 -12.80 -3.70
N ARG A 132 1.70 -12.06 -4.72
CA ARG A 132 0.84 -11.22 -5.55
C ARG A 132 -0.22 -12.08 -6.23
N SER A 133 0.18 -13.23 -6.79
CA SER A 133 -0.74 -14.19 -7.40
C SER A 133 -1.64 -14.87 -6.38
N LEU A 134 -1.12 -15.20 -5.19
CA LEU A 134 -1.85 -15.89 -4.13
C LEU A 134 -3.00 -15.04 -3.61
N PHE A 135 -2.75 -13.76 -3.33
CA PHE A 135 -3.70 -12.85 -2.70
C PHE A 135 -4.47 -11.97 -3.68
N LYS A 136 -4.27 -12.09 -5.00
CA LYS A 136 -4.81 -11.17 -6.03
C LYS A 136 -6.32 -10.86 -5.90
N ASP A 137 -7.10 -11.84 -5.45
CA ASP A 137 -8.57 -11.78 -5.35
C ASP A 137 -9.04 -11.48 -3.91
N GLN A 138 -8.12 -11.45 -2.94
CA GLN A 138 -8.45 -11.14 -1.55
C GLN A 138 -8.77 -9.65 -1.44
N VAL A 139 -9.88 -9.31 -0.79
CA VAL A 139 -10.32 -7.92 -0.60
C VAL A 139 -9.50 -7.27 0.51
N ILE A 140 -9.04 -6.05 0.29
CA ILE A 140 -8.33 -5.24 1.27
C ILE A 140 -9.35 -4.63 2.23
N LYS A 141 -9.13 -4.85 3.53
CA LYS A 141 -9.87 -4.20 4.62
C LYS A 141 -9.15 -2.95 5.12
N ASP A 142 -7.85 -3.04 5.31
CA ASP A 142 -7.03 -1.90 5.75
C ASP A 142 -5.62 -1.97 5.18
N LEU A 143 -4.98 -0.80 5.10
CA LEU A 143 -3.61 -0.60 4.67
C LEU A 143 -2.90 0.33 5.65
N GLU A 144 -1.75 -0.15 6.13
CA GLU A 144 -0.80 0.64 6.89
C GLU A 144 0.52 0.70 6.12
N ILE A 145 0.97 1.93 5.85
CA ILE A 145 2.21 2.18 5.12
C ILE A 145 3.10 3.03 6.02
N ARG A 146 4.30 2.53 6.33
CA ARG A 146 5.26 3.17 7.21
C ARG A 146 6.56 3.43 6.47
N LEU A 147 6.97 4.69 6.44
CA LEU A 147 8.33 5.05 6.05
C LEU A 147 9.27 4.69 7.20
N VAL A 148 10.24 3.84 6.93
CA VAL A 148 11.33 3.52 7.85
C VAL A 148 12.57 4.21 7.32
N GLU A 149 12.83 5.38 7.90
CA GLU A 149 14.10 6.07 7.79
C GLU A 149 15.12 5.37 8.71
N ASN A 150 16.39 5.42 8.35
CA ASN A 150 17.45 4.66 9.00
C ASN A 150 17.85 5.23 10.39
N ASP A 151 16.91 5.19 11.34
CA ASP A 151 17.16 5.29 12.78
C ASP A 151 17.08 3.87 13.38
N PRO A 152 18.12 3.36 14.07
CA PRO A 152 18.07 2.10 14.80
C PRO A 152 16.83 1.91 15.72
N ARG A 153 16.16 2.98 16.13
CA ARG A 153 14.93 2.95 16.94
C ARG A 153 13.66 2.63 16.15
N SER A 154 13.59 2.98 14.86
CA SER A 154 12.38 2.79 14.04
C SER A 154 12.08 1.30 13.78
N TRP A 155 13.09 0.43 13.92
CA TRP A 155 12.97 -1.02 13.77
C TRP A 155 12.18 -1.73 14.86
N LYS A 156 12.24 -1.25 16.12
CA LYS A 156 11.48 -1.85 17.24
C LYS A 156 9.97 -1.67 17.10
N GLU A 157 9.52 -0.81 16.20
CA GLU A 157 8.10 -0.57 15.92
C GLU A 157 7.56 -1.40 14.77
N VAL A 158 8.43 -1.89 13.88
CA VAL A 158 8.10 -2.75 12.73
C VAL A 158 7.79 -4.17 13.19
N ASP A 159 8.51 -4.69 14.20
CA ASP A 159 8.35 -6.06 14.73
C ASP A 159 7.09 -6.29 15.60
N ARG A 160 6.17 -5.31 15.72
CA ARG A 160 4.98 -5.43 16.58
C ARG A 160 3.77 -6.10 15.91
N TYR A 161 3.88 -6.54 14.66
CA TYR A 161 2.83 -7.24 13.89
C TYR A 161 3.30 -8.63 13.44
#